data_AF-X1MY64-F1
#
_entry.id   AF-X1MY64-F1
#
_cell.length_a   1.000
_cell.length_b   1.000
_cell.length_c   1.000
_cell.angle_alpha   90.00
_cell.angle_beta   90.00
_cell.angle_gamma   90.00
#
_symmetry.space_group_name_H-M   'P 1'
#
loop_
_entity.id
_entity.type
_entity.pdbx_description
1 polymer ?
#
loop_
_entity_poly.entity_id
_entity_poly.type
_entity_poly.pdbx_seq_one_letter_code
_entity_poly.pdbx_strand_id
1 'polypeptide(L)' 'EPLSCATHAVIEQANLLSHETVLVLGPGPLGLLTAQIAKSLGARVIICGIKVASAVTVIPKGVAAK' A
#
# COMPACT_ATOMS: atom_id res chain seq x y z
N GLU A 1 -4.01 -4.81 17.29
CA GLU A 1 -4.78 -5.52 16.23
C GLU A 1 -4.19 -5.20 14.85
N PRO A 2 -4.05 -6.15 13.92
CA PRO A 2 -3.31 -5.97 12.66
C PRO A 2 -4.05 -5.16 11.58
N LEU A 3 -5.39 -5.16 11.60
CA LEU A 3 -6.20 -4.43 10.62
C LEU A 3 -6.17 -2.91 10.89
N SER A 4 -6.27 -2.49 12.15
CA SER A 4 -6.19 -1.07 12.55
C SER A 4 -4.84 -0.44 12.18
N CYS A 5 -3.74 -1.20 12.28
CA CYS A 5 -2.43 -0.75 11.83
C CYS A 5 -2.39 -0.58 10.30
N ALA A 6 -2.98 -1.50 9.55
CA ALA A 6 -3.03 -1.43 8.09
C ALA A 6 -3.92 -0.27 7.60
N THR A 7 -5.08 -0.04 8.23
CA THR A 7 -5.95 1.09 7.86
C THR A 7 -5.32 2.44 8.19
N HIS A 8 -4.71 2.60 9.35
CA HIS A 8 -3.98 3.84 9.68
C HIS A 8 -2.83 4.09 8.70
N ALA A 9 -2.07 3.07 8.33
CA ALA A 9 -0.99 3.22 7.35
C ALA A 9 -1.51 3.64 5.97
N VAL A 10 -2.64 3.08 5.50
CA VAL A 10 -3.19 3.37 4.16
C VAL A 10 -3.94 4.70 4.10
N ILE A 11 -4.75 5.00 5.12
CA ILE A 11 -5.67 6.14 5.12
C ILE A 11 -4.96 7.39 5.66
N GLU A 12 -4.27 7.28 6.80
CA GLU A 12 -3.72 8.45 7.49
C GLU A 12 -2.28 8.77 7.06
N GLN A 13 -1.41 7.76 6.93
CA GLN A 13 -0.01 7.99 6.53
C GLN A 13 0.16 8.10 5.02
N ALA A 14 -0.42 7.16 4.27
CA ALA A 14 -0.32 7.13 2.81
C ALA A 14 -1.29 8.09 2.12
N ASN A 15 -2.35 8.54 2.81
CA ASN A 15 -3.40 9.43 2.29
C ASN A 15 -3.87 9.01 0.88
N LEU A 16 -4.21 7.72 0.76
CA LEU A 16 -4.47 7.11 -0.54
C LEU A 16 -5.74 7.66 -1.20
N LEU A 17 -5.63 8.15 -2.43
CA LEU A 17 -6.80 8.59 -3.20
C LEU A 17 -7.30 7.48 -4.13
N SER A 18 -8.58 7.59 -4.51
CA SER A 18 -9.17 6.73 -5.52
C SER A 18 -8.43 6.89 -6.86
N HIS A 19 -8.39 5.80 -7.64
CA HIS A 19 -7.67 5.73 -8.93
C HIS A 19 -6.14 5.84 -8.87
N GLU A 20 -5.54 5.88 -7.68
CA GLU A 20 -4.07 5.84 -7.55
C GLU A 20 -3.50 4.42 -7.67
N THR A 21 -2.19 4.30 -7.86
CA THR A 21 -1.50 3.01 -7.95
C THR A 21 -0.62 2.79 -6.73
N VAL A 22 -0.80 1.65 -6.06
CA VAL A 22 -0.11 1.29 -4.81
C VAL A 22 0.81 0.11 -5.04
N LEU A 23 2.02 0.18 -4.47
CA LEU A 23 2.95 -0.94 -4.44
C LEU A 23 3.04 -1.52 -3.03
N VAL A 24 2.62 -2.77 -2.89
CA VAL A 24 2.76 -3.53 -1.65
C VAL A 24 4.01 -4.39 -1.77
N LEU A 25 5.01 -4.15 -0.92
CA LEU A 25 6.23 -4.96 -0.87
C LEU A 25 6.03 -6.10 0.15
N GLY A 26 6.04 -7.33 -0.36
CA GLY A 26 5.89 -8.56 0.40
C GLY A 26 4.43 -9.08 0.45
N PRO A 27 4.14 -10.29 -0.06
CA PRO A 27 2.82 -10.94 0.07
C PRO A 27 2.62 -11.56 1.48
N GLY A 28 2.96 -10.80 2.52
CA GLY A 28 2.72 -11.20 3.90
C GLY A 28 1.27 -10.90 4.33
N PRO A 29 0.85 -11.38 5.52
CA PRO A 29 -0.49 -11.11 6.06
C PRO A 29 -0.84 -9.62 6.09
N LEU A 30 0.11 -8.77 6.53
CA LEU A 30 -0.09 -7.32 6.56
C LEU A 30 -0.15 -6.71 5.16
N GLY A 31 0.70 -7.16 4.24
CA GLY A 31 0.69 -6.70 2.84
C GLY A 31 -0.63 -7.03 2.14
N LEU A 32 -1.19 -8.22 2.37
CA LEU A 32 -2.48 -8.61 1.83
C LEU A 32 -3.63 -7.78 2.44
N LEU A 33 -3.61 -7.50 3.74
CA LEU A 33 -4.62 -6.64 4.38
C LEU A 33 -4.59 -5.22 3.79
N THR A 34 -3.39 -4.63 3.69
CA THR A 34 -3.18 -3.32 3.05
C THR A 34 -3.65 -3.32 1.60
N ALA A 35 -3.37 -4.38 0.84
CA ALA A 35 -3.83 -4.52 -0.53
C ALA A 35 -5.37 -4.53 -0.64
N GLN A 36 -6.06 -5.21 0.28
CA GLN A 36 -7.53 -5.22 0.31
C GLN A 36 -8.09 -3.83 0.64
N ILE A 37 -7.50 -3.13 1.61
CA ILE A 37 -7.91 -1.78 1.98
C ILE A 37 -7.71 -0.81 0.81
N ALA A 38 -6.53 -0.81 0.19
CA ALA A 38 -6.22 0.04 -0.96
C ALA A 38 -7.16 -0.25 -2.15
N LYS A 39 -7.46 -1.53 -2.42
CA LYS A 39 -8.42 -1.91 -3.45
C LYS A 39 -9.84 -1.43 -3.14
N SER A 40 -10.26 -1.49 -1.87
CA SER A 40 -11.56 -0.98 -1.41
C SER A 40 -11.70 0.53 -1.58
N LEU A 41 -10.59 1.28 -1.60
CA LEU A 41 -10.56 2.71 -1.89
C LEU A 41 -10.58 3.05 -3.39
N GLY A 42 -10.62 2.03 -4.26
CA GLY A 42 -10.61 2.20 -5.71
C GLY A 42 -9.23 2.43 -6.30
N ALA A 43 -8.16 2.11 -5.56
CA ALA A 43 -6.80 2.16 -6.06
C ALA A 43 -6.42 0.87 -6.81
N ARG A 44 -5.49 1.00 -7.76
CA ARG A 44 -4.85 -0.11 -8.44
C ARG A 44 -3.71 -0.65 -7.57
N VAL A 45 -3.78 -1.91 -7.17
CA VAL A 45 -2.78 -2.50 -6.27
C VAL A 45 -1.84 -3.42 -7.04
N ILE A 46 -0.54 -3.22 -6.84
CA ILE A 46 0.55 -4.07 -7.35
C ILE A 46 1.25 -4.68 -6.14
N ILE A 47 1.38 -6.01 -6.11
CA ILE A 47 2.05 -6.71 -5.01
C ILE A 47 3.37 -7.28 -5.54
N CYS A 48 4.49 -6.89 -4.94
CA CYS A 48 5.82 -7.37 -5.32
C CYS A 48 6.44 -8.17 -4.19
N GLY A 49 6.70 -9.46 -4.43
CA GLY A 49 7.32 -10.34 -3.44
C GLY A 49 8.84 -10.35 -3.58
N ILE A 50 9.53 -9.55 -2.76
CA ILE A 50 10.96 -9.75 -2.51
C ILE A 50 11.15 -10.59 -1.25
N LYS A 51 12.02 -11.60 -1.33
CA LYS A 51 12.36 -12.48 -0.22
C LYS A 51 13.22 -11.66 0.76
N VAL A 52 12.57 -11.01 1.74
CA VAL A 52 13.10 -10.10 2.78
C VAL A 52 12.89 -8.59 2.49
N ALA A 53 11.74 -8.05 2.89
CA ALA A 53 11.48 -6.68 3.39
C ALA A 53 9.97 -6.39 3.32
N SER A 54 9.39 -5.92 4.42
CA SER A 54 7.97 -5.60 4.55
C SER A 54 7.82 -4.07 4.64
N ALA A 55 7.50 -3.41 3.53
CA ALA A 55 7.26 -1.98 3.49
C ALA A 55 6.11 -1.67 2.52
N VAL A 56 5.09 -0.94 2.98
CA VAL A 56 4.03 -0.43 2.11
C VAL A 56 4.52 0.91 1.58
N THR A 57 4.53 1.08 0.26
CA THR A 57 4.87 2.36 -0.35
C THR A 57 3.85 2.70 -1.41
N VAL A 58 3.19 3.83 -1.24
CA VAL A 58 2.46 4.45 -2.34
C VAL A 58 3.51 4.88 -3.34
N ILE A 59 3.41 4.45 -4.59
CA ILE A 59 4.26 5.00 -5.63
C ILE A 59 3.84 6.46 -5.76
N PRO A 60 4.67 7.45 -5.36
CA PRO A 60 4.30 8.84 -5.55
C PRO A 60 4.10 9.06 -7.05
N LYS A 61 3.10 9.85 -7.42
CA LYS A 61 2.94 10.30 -8.80
C LYS A 61 4.23 10.96 -9.27
N GLY A 62 5.01 10.23 -10.06
CA GLY A 62 6.25 10.72 -10.66
C GLY A 62 7.46 10.70 -9.72
N VAL A 63 8.58 10.21 -10.26
CA VAL A 63 9.82 10.95 -10.12
C VAL A 63 9.56 12.35 -10.68
N ALA A 64 9.20 13.29 -9.81
CA ALA A 64 9.83 14.59 -9.79
C ALA A 64 10.75 14.52 -8.56
N ALA A 65 11.97 14.00 -8.69
CA ALA A 65 13.11 14.85 -9.03
C ALA A 65 12.94 16.24 -8.41
N LYS A 66 13.25 16.33 -7.12
CA LYS A 66 14.12 17.40 -6.66
C LYS A 66 15.14 16.83 -5.68
#